data_AF-A0A1Z9FBB2-F1
#
_entry.id   AF-A0A1Z9FBB2-F1
#
_cell.length_a   1.000
_cell.length_b   1.000
_cell.length_c   1.000
_cell.angle_alpha   90.00
_cell.angle_beta   90.00
_cell.angle_gamma   90.00
#
_symmetry.space_group_name_H-M   'P 1'
#
loop_
_entity.id
_entity.type
_entity.pdbx_description
1 polymer ?
#
loop_
_entity_poly.entity_id
_entity_poly.type
_entity_poly.pdbx_seq_one_letter_code
_entity_poly.pdbx_strand_id
1 'polypeptide(L)' 'MNKIILIVFTSFFIMSNLFAGCMKSEIKQLDAQLNSDKISSDKKAEVKKLRDLVVANEHKDSSLAFESYEKALSLLN' A
#
# COMPACT_ATOMS: atom_id res chain seq x y z
N MET A 1 27.43 -8.45 -30.02
CA MET A 1 26.04 -8.79 -29.60
C MET A 1 25.97 -9.51 -28.25
N ASN A 2 26.98 -10.28 -27.82
CA ASN A 2 26.90 -11.10 -26.59
C ASN A 2 26.91 -10.34 -25.25
N LYS A 3 27.26 -9.04 -25.22
CA LYS A 3 27.34 -8.25 -23.97
C LYS A 3 26.01 -7.62 -23.54
N ILE A 4 25.07 -7.46 -24.47
CA ILE A 4 23.76 -6.83 -24.20
C ILE A 4 22.83 -7.80 -23.46
N ILE A 5 22.94 -9.09 -23.76
CA ILE A 5 22.10 -10.14 -23.18
C ILE A 5 22.28 -10.24 -21.65
N LEU A 6 23.51 -10.03 -21.15
CA LEU A 6 23.81 -10.12 -19.71
C LEU A 6 23.18 -8.96 -18.90
N ILE A 7 23.00 -7.80 -19.51
CA ILE A 7 22.44 -6.61 -18.85
C ILE A 7 20.91 -6.72 -18.72
N VAL A 8 20.26 -7.34 -19.71
CA VAL A 8 18.79 -7.52 -19.70
C VAL A 8 18.34 -8.50 -18.61
N PHE A 9 19.14 -9.52 -18.30
CA PHE A 9 18.81 -10.47 -17.22
C PHE A 9 18.96 -9.86 -15.83
N THR A 10 19.94 -8.97 -15.62
CA THR A 10 20.19 -8.39 -14.28
C THR A 10 19.18 -7.30 -13.91
N SER A 11 18.62 -6.57 -14.89
CA SER A 11 17.56 -5.58 -14.64
C SER A 11 16.22 -6.20 -14.31
N PHE A 12 15.96 -7.45 -14.70
CA PHE A 12 14.70 -8.14 -14.40
C PHE A 12 14.56 -8.55 -12.92
N PHE A 13 15.67 -8.83 -12.24
CA PHE A 13 15.67 -9.25 -10.83
C PHE A 13 15.51 -8.09 -9.83
N ILE A 14 15.80 -6.85 -10.24
CA ILE A 14 15.65 -5.69 -9.34
C ILE A 14 14.17 -5.33 -9.15
N MET A 15 13.33 -5.60 -10.16
CA MET A 15 11.88 -5.38 -10.06
C MET A 15 11.17 -6.38 -9.13
N SER A 16 11.76 -7.57 -8.92
CA SER A 16 11.17 -8.61 -8.07
C SER A 16 11.20 -8.31 -6.57
N ASN A 17 12.04 -7.35 -6.14
CA ASN A 17 12.13 -6.94 -4.73
C ASN A 17 11.11 -5.85 -4.34
N LEU A 18 10.40 -5.25 -5.31
CA LEU A 18 9.31 -4.31 -5.05
C LEU A 18 7.97 -5.00 -4.74
N PHE A 19 7.90 -6.31 -4.95
CA PHE A 19 6.71 -7.13 -4.72
C PHE A 19 6.90 -8.08 -3.53
N ALA A 20 7.68 -7.68 -2.52
CA ALA A 20 7.40 -8.19 -1.19
C ALA A 20 6.03 -7.60 -0.82
N GLY A 21 4.97 -8.41 -0.88
CA GLY A 21 3.56 -8.02 -0.67
C GLY A 21 3.29 -7.47 0.73
N CYS A 22 3.89 -6.34 1.04
CA CYS A 22 3.81 -5.63 2.29
C CYS A 22 3.32 -4.22 1.95
N MET A 23 2.12 -3.89 2.40
CA MET A 23 1.45 -2.63 2.09
C MET A 23 1.97 -1.49 2.98
N LYS A 24 3.26 -1.51 3.32
CA LYS A 24 3.88 -0.62 4.30
C LYS A 24 3.81 0.84 3.87
N SER A 25 3.98 1.12 2.58
CA SER A 25 3.84 2.46 2.01
C SER A 25 2.43 2.99 2.13
N GLU A 26 1.45 2.15 1.83
CA GLU A 26 0.02 2.41 1.83
C GLU A 26 -0.46 2.69 3.26
N ILE A 27 -0.05 1.85 4.21
CA ILE A 27 -0.31 2.05 5.64
C ILE A 27 0.28 3.38 6.11
N LYS A 28 1.53 3.69 5.72
CA LYS A 28 2.17 4.96 6.08
C LYS A 28 1.46 6.18 5.47
N GLN A 29 0.93 6.05 4.25
CA GLN A 29 0.12 7.09 3.62
C GLN A 29 -1.18 7.32 4.40
N LEU A 30 -1.90 6.26 4.76
CA LEU A 30 -3.11 6.36 5.59
C LEU A 30 -2.80 6.97 6.96
N ASP A 31 -1.69 6.59 7.59
CA ASP A 31 -1.25 7.15 8.87
C ASP A 31 -0.96 8.66 8.77
N ALA A 32 -0.31 9.09 7.71
CA ALA A 32 -0.06 10.52 7.47
C ALA A 32 -1.36 11.31 7.29
N GLN A 33 -2.33 10.74 6.58
CA GLN A 33 -3.65 11.34 6.36
C GLN A 33 -4.46 11.40 7.66
N LEU A 34 -4.48 10.32 8.44
CA LEU A 34 -5.15 10.28 9.75
C LEU A 34 -4.56 11.26 10.76
N ASN A 35 -3.26 11.54 10.68
CA ASN A 35 -2.58 12.53 11.51
C ASN A 35 -2.72 13.98 11.00
N SER A 36 -3.32 14.19 9.83
CA SER A 36 -3.64 15.51 9.30
C SER A 36 -4.91 16.06 9.96
N ASP A 37 -4.90 17.35 10.30
CA ASP A 37 -6.07 18.06 10.88
C ASP A 37 -7.16 18.37 9.83
N LYS A 38 -6.96 17.97 8.57
CA LYS A 38 -7.85 18.29 7.44
C LYS A 38 -9.06 17.36 7.29
N ILE A 39 -9.12 16.27 8.05
CA ILE A 39 -10.19 15.27 7.96
C ILE A 39 -11.26 15.50 9.04
N SER A 40 -12.54 15.39 8.67
CA SER A 40 -13.64 15.42 9.65
C SER A 40 -13.59 14.20 10.58
N SER A 41 -13.97 14.38 11.85
CA SER A 41 -13.94 13.32 12.87
C SER A 41 -14.64 12.03 12.41
N ASP A 42 -15.75 12.16 11.68
CA ASP A 42 -16.53 11.02 11.19
C ASP A 42 -15.76 10.20 10.14
N LYS A 43 -15.17 10.88 9.15
CA LYS A 43 -14.32 10.24 8.15
C LYS A 43 -13.05 9.64 8.77
N LYS A 44 -12.49 10.29 9.80
CA LYS A 44 -11.29 9.83 10.51
C LYS A 44 -11.50 8.45 11.15
N ALA A 45 -12.65 8.25 11.80
CA ALA A 45 -12.97 6.99 12.43
C ALA A 45 -13.10 5.84 11.42
N GLU A 46 -13.72 6.12 10.27
CA GLU A 46 -13.92 5.14 9.20
C GLU A 46 -12.61 4.77 8.50
N VAL A 47 -11.80 5.78 8.14
CA VAL A 47 -10.47 5.59 7.55
C VAL A 47 -9.56 4.82 8.52
N LYS A 48 -9.66 5.04 9.84
CA LYS A 48 -8.90 4.28 10.84
C LYS A 48 -9.28 2.79 10.85
N LYS A 49 -10.57 2.46 10.79
CA LYS A 49 -11.04 1.07 10.71
C LYS A 49 -10.52 0.39 9.45
N LEU A 50 -10.58 1.07 8.31
CA LEU A 50 -10.08 0.57 7.03
C LEU A 50 -8.57 0.36 7.08
N ARG A 51 -7.81 1.32 7.64
CA ARG A 51 -6.37 1.19 7.87
C ARG A 51 -6.04 -0.03 8.72
N ASP A 52 -6.79 -0.28 9.79
CA ASP A 52 -6.57 -1.46 10.65
C ASP A 52 -6.84 -2.77 9.89
N LEU A 53 -7.81 -2.79 8.98
CA LEU A 53 -8.04 -3.92 8.07
C LEU A 53 -6.87 -4.12 7.09
N VAL A 54 -6.25 -3.05 6.57
CA VAL A 54 -5.05 -3.16 5.72
C VAL A 54 -3.92 -3.84 6.50
N VAL A 55 -3.62 -3.37 7.72
CA VAL A 55 -2.55 -3.95 8.56
C VAL A 55 -2.84 -5.40 8.95
N ALA A 56 -4.09 -5.71 9.30
CA ALA A 56 -4.46 -7.06 9.71
C ALA A 56 -4.33 -8.10 8.58
N ASN A 57 -4.44 -7.64 7.32
CA ASN A 57 -4.55 -8.50 6.16
C ASN A 57 -3.37 -8.40 5.16
N GLU A 58 -2.45 -7.43 5.31
CA GLU A 58 -1.33 -7.24 4.34
C GLU A 58 -0.49 -8.50 4.10
N HIS A 59 -0.43 -9.42 5.07
CA HIS A 59 0.28 -10.70 4.96
C HIS A 59 -0.63 -11.94 4.96
N LYS A 60 -1.95 -11.75 5.02
CA LYS A 60 -2.95 -12.85 5.14
C LYS A 60 -3.90 -12.90 3.95
N ASP A 61 -4.41 -11.74 3.55
CA ASP A 61 -5.36 -11.57 2.46
C ASP A 61 -5.06 -10.22 1.77
N SER A 62 -4.18 -10.27 0.79
CA SER A 62 -3.74 -9.09 0.04
C SER A 62 -4.89 -8.43 -0.73
N SER A 63 -5.91 -9.18 -1.14
CA SER A 63 -7.08 -8.65 -1.84
C SER A 63 -7.92 -7.81 -0.90
N LEU A 64 -8.21 -8.31 0.30
CA LEU A 64 -8.95 -7.57 1.31
C LEU A 64 -8.17 -6.34 1.81
N ALA A 65 -6.85 -6.47 1.96
CA ALA A 65 -5.99 -5.35 2.33
C ALA A 65 -6.01 -4.25 1.25
N PHE A 66 -5.93 -4.62 -0.02
CA PHE A 66 -6.01 -3.67 -1.14
C PHE A 66 -7.39 -3.00 -1.24
N GLU A 67 -8.47 -3.77 -1.18
CA GLU A 67 -9.84 -3.22 -1.23
C GLU A 67 -10.10 -2.25 -0.06
N SER A 68 -9.61 -2.60 1.15
CA SER A 68 -9.72 -1.73 2.33
C SER A 68 -8.93 -0.44 2.15
N TYR A 69 -7.76 -0.51 1.53
CA TYR A 69 -6.95 0.67 1.21
C TYR A 69 -7.62 1.58 0.17
N GLU A 70 -8.17 1.02 -0.91
CA GLU A 70 -8.89 1.81 -1.93
C GLU A 70 -10.11 2.51 -1.35
N LYS A 71 -10.87 1.82 -0.48
CA LYS A 71 -11.99 2.43 0.25
C LYS A 71 -11.51 3.55 1.19
N ALA A 72 -10.36 3.38 1.83
CA ALA A 72 -9.82 4.42 2.70
C ALA A 72 -9.47 5.67 1.88
N LEU A 73 -8.86 5.49 0.70
CA LEU A 73 -8.54 6.60 -0.21
C LEU A 73 -9.79 7.31 -0.76
N SER A 74 -10.86 6.58 -1.07
CA SER A 74 -12.08 7.19 -1.60
C SER A 74 -12.80 8.09 -0.58
N LEU A 75 -12.61 7.84 0.72
CA LEU A 75 -13.14 8.70 1.78
C LEU A 75 -12.29 9.95 2.02
N LEU A 76 -10.99 9.86 1.69
CA LEU A 76 -10.00 10.91 1.87
C LEU A 76 -9.99 11.94 0.73
N ASN A 77 -10.40 11.53 -0.47
CA ASN A 77 -10.59 12.39 -1.64
C ASN A 77 -12.02 12.97 -1.68
#